data_AF-A0A0Q4NFK8-F1
#
_entry.id   AF-A0A0Q4NFK8-F1
#
_cell.length_a   1.000
_cell.length_b   1.000
_cell.length_c   1.000
_cell.angle_alpha   90.00
_cell.angle_beta   90.00
_cell.angle_gamma   90.00
#
_symmetry.space_group_name_H-M   'P 1'
#
loop_
_entity.id
_entity.type
_entity.pdbx_description
1 polymer ?
#
loop_
_entity_poly.entity_id
_entity_poly.type
_entity_poly.pdbx_seq_one_letter_code
_entity_poly.pdbx_strand_id
1 'polypeptide(L)'
;MTTIALRVRPGKTLNLDDSKYLSDKISQWAKGVLDLDAVLKFLNKTSLDRRHLASGVMQKGQLIKSAASRHDDNAEYPFDQQAGKTALGQLILLLENLRTRTAAVSSIWEENPPNDPDWIINISKHLSDRAVYLLLITRPEPAAIRSKAMNILPSIAQSVTNERKEVILSMAKKHRKITRLYAATGWQECRALATETERSELLGLDLGI
;
A
#
# COMPACT_ATOMS: atom_id res chain seq x y z
N MET A 1 7.09 -22.60 13.78
CA MET A 1 7.85 -21.49 13.17
C MET A 1 7.57 -21.51 11.67
N THR A 2 6.74 -20.62 11.17
CA THR A 2 6.37 -20.58 9.74
C THR A 2 7.43 -19.75 9.00
N THR A 3 8.26 -20.40 8.20
CA THR A 3 9.24 -19.75 7.33
C THR A 3 8.49 -19.07 6.18
N ILE A 4 8.40 -17.74 6.21
CA ILE A 4 7.81 -16.96 5.13
C ILE A 4 8.85 -16.83 4.02
N ALA A 5 8.63 -17.52 2.90
CA ALA A 5 9.45 -17.37 1.71
C ALA A 5 9.07 -16.06 1.00
N LEU A 6 9.89 -15.02 1.15
CA LEU A 6 9.74 -13.75 0.42
C LEU A 6 9.86 -14.04 -1.08
N ARG A 7 8.82 -13.74 -1.87
CA ARG A 7 8.92 -13.79 -3.33
C ARG A 7 9.86 -12.68 -3.82
N VAL A 8 10.98 -13.07 -4.40
CA VAL A 8 11.95 -12.18 -5.04
C VAL A 8 11.91 -12.41 -6.55
N ARG A 9 12.00 -11.32 -7.33
CA ARG A 9 12.11 -11.38 -8.80
C ARG A 9 13.34 -12.19 -9.25
N PRO A 10 13.33 -12.71 -10.50
CA PRO A 10 14.47 -13.44 -11.05
C PRO A 10 15.67 -12.50 -11.19
N GLY A 11 16.80 -12.85 -10.56
CA GLY A 11 18.07 -12.14 -10.69
C GLY A 11 18.84 -11.88 -9.39
N LYS A 12 18.17 -11.95 -8.23
CA LYS A 12 18.82 -11.99 -6.91
C LYS A 12 18.06 -12.94 -6.01
N THR A 13 18.61 -14.13 -5.77
CA THR A 13 18.15 -15.01 -4.70
C THR A 13 18.47 -14.34 -3.38
N LEU A 14 17.45 -14.01 -2.57
CA LEU A 14 17.70 -13.77 -1.14
C LEU A 14 18.30 -15.06 -0.59
N ASN A 15 19.43 -14.97 0.10
CA ASN A 15 19.90 -16.09 0.89
C ASN A 15 18.80 -16.43 1.92
N LEU A 16 18.55 -17.72 2.18
CA LEU A 16 17.56 -18.18 3.16
C LEU A 16 17.79 -17.53 4.54
N ASP A 17 19.05 -17.29 4.87
CA ASP A 17 19.46 -16.60 6.09
C ASP A 17 18.94 -15.16 6.13
N ASP A 18 19.13 -14.38 5.06
CA ASP A 18 18.69 -12.98 4.98
C ASP A 18 17.17 -12.84 5.12
N SER A 19 16.40 -13.78 4.57
CA SER A 19 14.95 -13.81 4.71
C SER A 19 14.52 -14.03 6.16
N LYS A 20 15.18 -14.97 6.85
CA LYS A 20 14.94 -15.26 8.26
C LYS A 20 15.30 -14.07 9.15
N TYR A 21 16.45 -13.43 8.90
CA TYR A 21 16.89 -12.25 9.63
C TYR A 21 15.95 -11.05 9.41
N LEU A 22 15.51 -10.79 8.17
CA LEU A 22 14.55 -9.72 7.89
C LEU A 22 13.21 -9.98 8.59
N SER A 23 12.70 -11.21 8.55
CA SER A 23 11.48 -11.58 9.26
C SER A 23 11.60 -11.35 10.77
N ASP A 24 12.75 -11.69 11.38
CA ASP A 24 13.01 -11.41 12.78
C ASP A 24 13.04 -9.90 13.07
N LYS A 25 13.71 -9.08 12.24
CA LYS A 25 13.72 -7.62 12.41
C LYS A 25 12.33 -7.00 12.30
N ILE A 26 11.49 -7.48 11.38
CA ILE A 26 10.08 -7.06 11.29
C ILE A 26 9.31 -7.46 12.56
N SER A 27 9.60 -8.62 13.16
CA SER A 27 8.97 -9.06 14.43
C SER A 27 9.39 -8.17 15.59
N GLN A 28 10.67 -7.83 15.68
CA GLN A 28 11.19 -6.95 16.72
C GLN A 28 10.60 -5.55 16.58
N TRP A 29 10.48 -5.04 15.35
CA TRP A 29 9.78 -3.78 15.08
C TRP A 29 8.29 -3.85 15.48
N ALA A 30 7.61 -4.95 15.14
CA ALA A 30 6.19 -5.14 15.49
C ALA A 30 5.96 -5.15 17.02
N LYS A 31 6.94 -5.63 17.78
CA LYS A 31 6.93 -5.65 19.25
C LYS A 31 7.39 -4.33 19.88
N GLY A 32 7.74 -3.31 19.08
CA GLY A 32 8.31 -2.05 19.56
C GLY A 32 9.74 -2.15 20.10
N VAL A 33 10.42 -3.28 19.88
CA VAL A 33 11.83 -3.49 20.29
C VAL A 33 12.79 -2.73 19.38
N LEU A 34 12.42 -2.58 18.11
CA LEU A 34 13.15 -1.77 17.13
C LEU A 34 12.25 -0.68 16.58
N ASP A 35 12.84 0.45 16.19
CA ASP A 35 12.17 1.46 15.37
C ASP A 35 12.40 1.21 13.87
N LEU A 36 11.68 1.96 13.03
CA LEU A 36 11.81 1.87 11.58
C LEU A 36 13.24 2.21 11.12
N ASP A 37 13.91 3.17 11.75
CA ASP A 37 15.26 3.59 11.34
C ASP A 37 16.30 2.48 11.58
N ALA A 38 16.18 1.72 12.67
CA ALA A 38 17.01 0.55 12.94
C ALA A 38 16.81 -0.55 11.89
N VAL A 39 15.56 -0.78 11.47
CA VAL A 39 15.24 -1.72 10.39
C VAL A 39 15.82 -1.24 9.06
N LEU A 40 15.70 0.05 8.74
CA LEU A 40 16.29 0.63 7.52
C LEU A 40 17.82 0.57 7.52
N LYS A 41 18.47 0.80 8.66
CA LYS A 41 19.92 0.60 8.81
C LYS A 41 20.32 -0.85 8.57
N PHE A 42 19.53 -1.81 9.04
CA PHE A 42 19.77 -3.23 8.77
C PHE A 42 19.69 -3.55 7.27
N LEU A 43 18.64 -3.09 6.58
CA LEU A 43 18.48 -3.27 5.13
C LEU A 43 19.69 -2.76 4.34
N ASN A 44 20.19 -1.57 4.70
CA ASN A 44 21.38 -1.00 4.06
C ASN A 44 22.64 -1.87 4.26
N LYS A 45 22.76 -2.56 5.40
CA LYS A 45 23.90 -3.45 5.68
C LYS A 45 23.81 -4.78 4.94
N THR A 46 22.60 -5.28 4.70
CA THR A 46 22.36 -6.58 4.07
C THR A 46 22.10 -6.50 2.57
N SER A 47 22.27 -5.32 1.95
CA SER A 47 21.93 -5.07 0.55
C SER A 47 20.47 -5.42 0.18
N LEU A 48 19.60 -5.52 1.19
CA LEU A 48 18.19 -5.78 1.02
C LEU A 48 17.46 -4.48 0.69
N ASP A 49 16.63 -4.52 -0.35
CA ASP A 49 15.80 -3.37 -0.71
C ASP A 49 14.61 -3.19 0.27
N ARG A 50 14.16 -1.95 0.41
CA ARG A 50 12.94 -1.54 1.15
C ARG A 50 11.69 -2.23 0.64
N ARG A 51 11.69 -2.69 -0.63
CA ARG A 51 10.67 -3.59 -1.17
C ARG A 51 10.54 -4.89 -0.40
N HIS A 52 11.64 -5.48 0.07
CA HIS A 52 11.61 -6.70 0.87
C HIS A 52 11.01 -6.45 2.25
N LEU A 53 11.27 -5.28 2.84
CA LEU A 53 10.63 -4.86 4.09
C LEU A 53 9.12 -4.69 3.90
N ALA A 54 8.71 -3.97 2.85
CA ALA A 54 7.29 -3.78 2.55
C ALA A 54 6.58 -5.12 2.27
N SER A 55 7.13 -5.94 1.38
CA SER A 55 6.63 -7.30 1.11
C SER A 55 6.60 -8.17 2.37
N GLY A 56 7.62 -8.11 3.23
CA GLY A 56 7.64 -8.84 4.49
C GLY A 56 6.58 -8.38 5.50
N VAL A 57 6.31 -7.09 5.61
CA VAL A 57 5.19 -6.55 6.41
C VAL A 57 3.86 -7.01 5.81
N MET A 58 3.71 -6.95 4.49
CA MET A 58 2.53 -7.45 3.79
C MET A 58 2.34 -8.96 3.98
N GLN A 59 3.41 -9.76 4.02
CA GLN A 59 3.39 -11.22 4.18
C GLN A 59 3.21 -11.68 5.63
N LYS A 60 3.68 -10.91 6.62
CA LYS A 60 3.21 -11.10 8.00
C LYS A 60 1.77 -10.69 8.14
N GLY A 61 1.42 -9.65 7.39
CA GLY A 61 0.06 -9.37 7.01
C GLY A 61 -0.61 -10.64 6.52
N GLN A 62 -0.07 -11.43 5.57
CA GLN A 62 -0.63 -12.67 5.00
C GLN A 62 -1.00 -13.84 5.95
N LEU A 63 -1.07 -13.66 7.28
CA LEU A 63 -2.21 -14.22 8.03
C LEU A 63 -3.57 -13.65 7.53
N ILE A 64 -3.50 -12.65 6.64
CA ILE A 64 -4.54 -11.96 5.89
C ILE A 64 -4.80 -12.63 4.52
N LYS A 65 -4.42 -13.90 4.37
CA LYS A 65 -4.64 -14.69 3.14
C LYS A 65 -5.75 -15.74 3.24
N SER A 66 -6.39 -15.97 4.38
CA SER A 66 -7.24 -17.16 4.55
C SER A 66 -8.57 -16.95 5.26
N ALA A 67 -9.26 -15.84 5.00
CA ALA A 67 -10.66 -15.66 5.41
C ALA A 67 -11.61 -15.46 4.22
N ALA A 68 -11.17 -14.86 3.11
CA ALA A 68 -12.04 -14.62 1.95
C ALA A 68 -12.29 -15.85 1.06
N SER A 69 -11.54 -16.95 1.23
CA SER A 69 -11.78 -18.21 0.49
C SER A 69 -12.68 -19.21 1.22
N ARG A 70 -13.35 -18.80 2.29
CA ARG A 70 -14.46 -19.56 2.86
C ARG A 70 -15.68 -18.66 2.78
N HIS A 71 -16.67 -19.09 2.01
CA HIS A 71 -18.05 -18.59 1.97
C HIS A 71 -18.69 -18.68 3.37
N ASP A 72 -18.18 -17.94 4.33
CA ASP A 72 -18.72 -17.84 5.68
C ASP A 72 -18.82 -16.34 5.97
N ASP A 73 -20.04 -15.82 5.94
CA ASP A 73 -20.34 -14.39 6.16
C ASP A 73 -19.87 -13.88 7.55
N ASN A 74 -19.36 -14.79 8.40
CA ASN A 74 -18.82 -14.53 9.72
C ASN A 74 -17.29 -14.63 9.83
N ALA A 75 -16.57 -14.86 8.73
CA ALA A 75 -15.10 -14.90 8.78
C ALA A 75 -14.56 -13.49 9.03
N GLU A 76 -14.18 -13.21 10.29
CA GLU A 76 -13.52 -11.96 10.67
C GLU A 76 -12.37 -11.68 9.72
N TYR A 77 -12.33 -10.44 9.20
CA TYR A 77 -11.23 -10.08 8.37
C TYR A 77 -9.96 -10.13 9.23
N PRO A 78 -8.86 -10.64 8.67
CA PRO A 78 -7.62 -10.86 9.40
C PRO A 78 -7.00 -9.57 9.98
N PHE A 79 -7.47 -8.38 9.56
CA PHE A 79 -7.15 -7.07 10.13
C PHE A 79 -7.78 -6.83 11.51
N ASP A 80 -8.81 -7.59 11.89
CA ASP A 80 -9.48 -7.48 13.19
C ASP A 80 -8.69 -8.19 14.31
N GLN A 81 -7.84 -9.15 13.92
CA GLN A 81 -6.92 -9.85 14.81
C GLN A 81 -5.70 -8.98 15.16
N GLN A 82 -5.13 -9.19 16.35
CA GLN A 82 -3.99 -8.40 16.85
C GLN A 82 -2.78 -8.41 15.89
N ALA A 83 -2.51 -9.53 15.24
CA ALA A 83 -1.44 -9.65 14.25
C ALA A 83 -1.70 -8.76 13.02
N GLY A 84 -2.95 -8.75 12.52
CA GLY A 84 -3.37 -7.89 11.40
C GLY A 84 -3.35 -6.42 11.77
N LYS A 85 -3.84 -6.03 12.95
CA LYS A 85 -3.74 -4.64 13.47
C LYS A 85 -2.29 -4.17 13.54
N THR A 86 -1.39 -5.03 13.99
CA THR A 86 0.03 -4.70 14.09
C THR A 86 0.66 -4.53 12.70
N ALA A 87 0.38 -5.45 11.77
CA ALA A 87 0.88 -5.36 10.39
C ALA A 87 0.34 -4.11 9.67
N LEU A 88 -0.93 -3.76 9.89
CA LEU A 88 -1.55 -2.55 9.38
C LEU A 88 -0.88 -1.29 9.94
N GLY A 89 -0.61 -1.25 11.25
CA GLY A 89 0.12 -0.15 11.86
C GLY A 89 1.52 0.04 11.25
N GLN A 90 2.25 -1.07 11.03
CA GLN A 90 3.54 -1.03 10.33
C GLN A 90 3.40 -0.56 8.89
N LEU A 91 2.36 -1.00 8.16
CA LEU A 91 2.10 -0.57 6.80
C LEU A 91 1.82 0.95 6.71
N ILE A 92 1.02 1.49 7.64
CA ILE A 92 0.76 2.93 7.73
C ILE A 92 2.08 3.68 7.93
N LEU A 93 2.95 3.22 8.84
CA LEU A 93 4.27 3.82 9.05
C LEU A 93 5.13 3.78 7.78
N LEU A 94 5.09 2.67 7.02
CA LEU A 94 5.82 2.56 5.75
C LEU A 94 5.27 3.51 4.67
N LEU A 95 3.95 3.68 4.59
CA LEU A 95 3.29 4.59 3.65
C LEU A 95 3.59 6.06 3.99
N GLU A 96 3.54 6.42 5.27
CA GLU A 96 3.73 7.79 5.71
C GLU A 96 5.20 8.24 5.62
N ASN A 97 6.15 7.32 5.78
CA ASN A 97 7.58 7.60 5.65
C ASN A 97 8.03 7.74 4.18
N LEU A 98 8.59 8.90 3.85
CA LEU A 98 9.04 9.25 2.49
C LEU A 98 10.05 8.26 1.88
N ARG A 99 10.90 7.62 2.70
CA ARG A 99 11.96 6.71 2.24
C ARG A 99 11.40 5.35 1.82
N THR A 100 10.26 4.95 2.37
CA THR A 100 9.66 3.62 2.18
C THR A 100 8.34 3.66 1.40
N ARG A 101 7.70 4.82 1.28
CA ARG A 101 6.37 4.98 0.67
C ARG A 101 6.25 4.32 -0.70
N THR A 102 7.17 4.63 -1.62
CA THR A 102 7.13 4.08 -2.98
C THR A 102 7.28 2.56 -2.99
N ALA A 103 8.13 2.01 -2.11
CA ALA A 103 8.28 0.56 -1.95
C ALA A 103 7.01 -0.07 -1.36
N ALA A 104 6.41 0.56 -0.35
CA ALA A 104 5.15 0.11 0.24
C ALA A 104 4.00 0.05 -0.78
N VAL A 105 3.83 1.13 -1.55
CA VAL A 105 2.81 1.20 -2.61
C VAL A 105 3.09 0.18 -3.71
N SER A 106 4.36 0.03 -4.11
CA SER A 106 4.75 -0.99 -5.10
C SER A 106 4.46 -2.40 -4.62
N SER A 107 4.73 -2.70 -3.34
CA SER A 107 4.43 -4.00 -2.75
C SER A 107 2.92 -4.24 -2.66
N ILE A 108 2.11 -3.25 -2.27
CA ILE A 108 0.63 -3.38 -2.29
C ILE A 108 0.14 -3.70 -3.71
N TRP A 109 0.73 -3.08 -4.74
CA TRP A 109 0.31 -3.30 -6.12
C TRP A 109 0.77 -4.66 -6.67
N GLU A 110 2.01 -5.08 -6.40
CA GLU A 110 2.58 -6.33 -6.89
C GLU A 110 2.05 -7.57 -6.13
N GLU A 111 1.78 -7.44 -4.83
CA GLU A 111 1.30 -8.51 -3.97
C GLU A 111 -0.23 -8.60 -3.94
N ASN A 112 -0.94 -7.68 -4.60
CA ASN A 112 -2.38 -7.82 -4.78
C ASN A 112 -2.65 -9.18 -5.44
N PRO A 113 -3.38 -10.10 -4.78
CA PRO A 113 -3.73 -11.35 -5.41
C PRO A 113 -4.41 -11.00 -6.72
N PRO A 114 -4.01 -11.57 -7.87
CA PRO A 114 -4.51 -11.14 -9.17
C PRO A 114 -6.05 -11.25 -9.36
N ASN A 115 -6.81 -11.70 -8.34
CA ASN A 115 -8.24 -11.98 -8.39
C ASN A 115 -9.03 -11.58 -7.11
N ASP A 116 -8.52 -10.76 -6.18
CA ASP A 116 -9.24 -10.41 -4.93
C ASP A 116 -9.44 -8.89 -4.76
N PRO A 117 -10.47 -8.29 -5.39
CA PRO A 117 -10.80 -6.88 -5.21
C PRO A 117 -11.31 -6.56 -3.80
N ASP A 118 -11.85 -7.55 -3.07
CA ASP A 118 -12.38 -7.33 -1.72
C ASP A 118 -11.26 -7.09 -0.73
N TRP A 119 -10.10 -7.72 -0.92
CA TRP A 119 -8.94 -7.48 -0.08
C TRP A 119 -8.51 -6.01 -0.07
N ILE A 120 -8.40 -5.37 -1.24
CA ILE A 120 -7.97 -3.97 -1.32
C ILE A 120 -9.04 -3.01 -0.78
N ILE A 121 -10.31 -3.35 -0.96
CA ILE A 121 -11.45 -2.61 -0.38
C ILE A 121 -11.44 -2.71 1.15
N ASN A 122 -11.07 -3.86 1.71
CA ASN A 122 -11.07 -4.03 3.16
C ASN A 122 -9.83 -3.40 3.80
N ILE A 123 -8.64 -3.55 3.21
CA ILE A 123 -7.45 -2.87 3.75
C ILE A 123 -7.62 -1.35 3.73
N SER A 124 -8.24 -0.77 2.68
CA SER A 124 -8.47 0.68 2.61
C SER A 124 -9.41 1.20 3.70
N LYS A 125 -10.39 0.39 4.16
CA LYS A 125 -11.26 0.75 5.30
C LYS A 125 -10.49 0.95 6.59
N HIS A 126 -9.46 0.15 6.84
CA HIS A 126 -8.67 0.22 8.07
C HIS A 126 -7.48 1.19 7.99
N LEU A 127 -7.06 1.60 6.79
CA LEU A 127 -6.02 2.63 6.63
C LEU A 127 -6.52 4.00 7.09
N SER A 128 -5.61 4.83 7.61
CA SER A 128 -5.89 6.25 7.88
C SER A 128 -6.19 7.00 6.58
N ASP A 129 -6.93 8.11 6.64
CA ASP A 129 -7.22 8.95 5.46
C ASP A 129 -5.95 9.42 4.76
N ARG A 130 -4.92 9.72 5.56
CA ARG A 130 -3.59 10.08 5.06
C ARG A 130 -2.94 8.92 4.31
N ALA A 131 -3.00 7.70 4.85
CA ALA A 131 -2.44 6.53 4.20
C ALA A 131 -3.18 6.19 2.90
N VAL A 132 -4.53 6.30 2.88
CA VAL A 132 -5.33 6.13 1.65
C VAL A 132 -4.98 7.19 0.61
N TYR A 133 -4.89 8.47 1.02
CA TYR A 133 -4.43 9.55 0.14
C TYR A 133 -3.06 9.25 -0.46
N LEU A 134 -2.09 8.85 0.37
CA LEU A 134 -0.74 8.52 -0.08
C LEU A 134 -0.74 7.31 -1.02
N LEU A 135 -1.61 6.33 -0.81
CA LEU A 135 -1.77 5.18 -1.71
C LEU A 135 -2.30 5.59 -3.09
N LEU A 136 -3.29 6.50 -3.12
CA LEU A 136 -3.89 7.00 -4.37
C LEU A 136 -2.93 7.90 -5.17
N ILE A 137 -2.18 8.77 -4.49
CA ILE A 137 -1.33 9.75 -5.17
C ILE A 137 0.12 9.31 -5.33
N THR A 138 0.56 8.21 -4.75
CA THR A 138 1.94 7.74 -4.95
C THR A 138 2.02 6.85 -6.18
N ARG A 139 3.02 7.11 -7.03
CA ARG A 139 3.27 6.32 -8.22
C ARG A 139 4.18 5.19 -7.79
N PRO A 140 3.78 3.93 -8.00
CA PRO A 140 4.66 2.80 -7.71
C PRO A 140 5.83 2.81 -8.69
N GLU A 141 6.84 1.98 -8.42
CA GLU A 141 7.99 1.89 -9.31
C GLU A 141 7.60 1.26 -10.66
N PRO A 142 8.34 1.54 -11.76
CA PRO A 142 8.03 1.04 -13.10
C PRO A 142 7.90 -0.49 -13.19
N ALA A 143 8.57 -1.19 -12.29
CA ALA A 143 8.47 -2.63 -12.11
C ALA A 143 7.05 -3.07 -11.73
N ALA A 144 6.41 -2.37 -10.79
CA ALA A 144 5.08 -2.66 -10.28
C ALA A 144 3.98 -2.22 -11.25
N ILE A 145 4.18 -1.11 -11.98
CA ILE A 145 3.24 -0.63 -13.01
C ILE A 145 3.02 -1.69 -14.12
N ARG A 146 4.05 -2.48 -14.44
CA ARG A 146 3.98 -3.54 -15.45
C ARG A 146 3.25 -4.79 -14.97
N SER A 147 2.98 -4.92 -13.67
CA SER A 147 2.05 -5.94 -13.18
C SER A 147 0.62 -5.50 -13.53
N LYS A 148 -0.27 -6.43 -13.88
CA LYS A 148 -1.68 -6.16 -14.29
C LYS A 148 -2.55 -5.49 -13.19
N ALA A 149 -1.93 -4.92 -12.16
CA ALA A 149 -2.50 -4.28 -11.00
C ALA A 149 -3.11 -2.88 -11.25
N MET A 150 -3.26 -2.45 -12.51
CA MET A 150 -3.85 -1.14 -12.83
C MET A 150 -5.29 -0.95 -12.31
N ASN A 151 -5.99 -2.04 -11.97
CA ASN A 151 -7.37 -2.01 -11.48
C ASN A 151 -7.50 -1.70 -9.97
N ILE A 152 -6.39 -1.52 -9.24
CA ILE A 152 -6.40 -1.31 -7.79
C ILE A 152 -6.92 0.08 -7.41
N LEU A 153 -6.51 1.12 -8.15
CA LEU A 153 -6.85 2.50 -7.82
C LEU A 153 -8.36 2.79 -7.88
N PRO A 154 -9.09 2.36 -8.93
CA PRO A 154 -10.54 2.49 -8.95
C PRO A 154 -11.23 1.75 -7.80
N SER A 155 -10.79 0.53 -7.44
CA SER A 155 -11.35 -0.22 -6.32
C SER A 155 -11.14 0.48 -4.98
N ILE A 156 -9.95 1.05 -4.75
CA ILE A 156 -9.71 1.88 -3.56
C ILE A 156 -10.65 3.09 -3.60
N ALA A 157 -10.73 3.80 -4.72
CA ALA A 157 -11.57 4.99 -4.86
C ALA A 157 -13.04 4.72 -4.55
N GLN A 158 -13.58 3.58 -4.99
CA GLN A 158 -14.96 3.15 -4.71
C GLN A 158 -15.20 2.82 -3.23
N SER A 159 -14.17 2.37 -2.50
CA SER A 159 -14.28 2.04 -1.08
C SER A 159 -14.26 3.25 -0.14
N VAL A 160 -13.93 4.44 -0.64
CA VAL A 160 -13.83 5.66 0.18
C VAL A 160 -15.23 6.25 0.38
N THR A 161 -15.65 6.40 1.65
CA THR A 161 -16.91 7.07 1.99
C THR A 161 -16.87 8.56 1.68
N ASN A 162 -18.03 9.22 1.60
CA ASN A 162 -18.09 10.65 1.28
C ASN A 162 -17.36 11.50 2.32
N GLU A 163 -17.44 11.16 3.61
CA GLU A 163 -16.74 11.88 4.68
C GLU A 163 -15.23 11.81 4.50
N ARG A 164 -14.70 10.61 4.20
CA ARG A 164 -13.26 10.41 3.95
C ARG A 164 -12.82 11.09 2.66
N LYS A 165 -13.68 11.08 1.63
CA LYS A 165 -13.44 11.74 0.35
C LYS A 165 -13.17 13.23 0.53
N GLU A 166 -13.96 13.93 1.35
CA GLU A 166 -13.75 15.35 1.65
C GLU A 166 -12.38 15.62 2.29
N VAL A 167 -11.97 14.79 3.25
CA VAL A 167 -10.65 14.89 3.91
C VAL A 167 -9.52 14.68 2.90
N ILE A 168 -9.65 13.67 2.04
CA ILE A 168 -8.67 13.35 0.98
C ILE A 168 -8.58 14.48 -0.06
N LEU A 169 -9.72 15.04 -0.49
CA LEU A 169 -9.76 16.18 -1.41
C LEU A 169 -9.08 17.42 -0.81
N SER A 170 -9.32 17.71 0.47
CA SER A 170 -8.65 18.79 1.20
C SER A 170 -7.13 18.60 1.24
N MET A 171 -6.65 17.38 1.53
CA MET A 171 -5.23 17.04 1.47
C MET A 171 -4.66 17.22 0.06
N ALA A 172 -5.35 16.72 -0.97
CA ALA A 172 -4.91 16.84 -2.36
C ALA A 172 -4.79 18.30 -2.81
N LYS A 173 -5.75 19.15 -2.42
CA LYS A 173 -5.70 20.60 -2.68
C LYS A 173 -4.50 21.24 -1.96
N LYS A 174 -4.34 20.99 -0.66
CA LYS A 174 -3.22 21.53 0.15
C LYS A 174 -1.86 21.17 -0.44
N HIS A 175 -1.72 19.97 -1.00
CA HIS A 175 -0.47 19.46 -1.56
C HIS A 175 -0.33 19.68 -3.08
N ARG A 176 -1.27 20.36 -3.74
CA ARG A 176 -1.29 20.57 -5.20
C ARG A 176 -1.17 19.26 -5.99
N LYS A 177 -2.04 18.29 -5.63
CA LYS A 177 -2.10 16.95 -6.24
C LYS A 177 -3.50 16.62 -6.76
N ILE A 178 -4.32 17.63 -7.09
CA ILE A 178 -5.69 17.43 -7.58
C ILE A 178 -5.71 16.67 -8.90
N THR A 179 -4.89 17.06 -9.89
CA THR A 179 -4.78 16.34 -11.17
C THR A 179 -4.44 14.86 -10.98
N ARG A 180 -3.53 14.58 -10.06
CA ARG A 180 -3.08 13.21 -9.79
C ARG A 180 -4.10 12.37 -9.04
N LEU A 181 -4.83 12.99 -8.10
CA LEU A 181 -5.95 12.35 -7.44
C LEU A 181 -7.03 12.00 -8.46
N TYR A 182 -7.37 12.93 -9.36
CA TYR A 182 -8.34 12.68 -10.42
C TYR A 182 -7.92 11.52 -11.33
N ALA A 183 -6.66 11.50 -11.78
CA ALA A 183 -6.14 10.40 -12.60
C ALA A 183 -6.25 9.03 -11.92
N ALA A 184 -6.22 9.00 -10.58
CA ALA A 184 -6.34 7.77 -9.80
C ALA A 184 -7.80 7.36 -9.53
N THR A 185 -8.72 8.32 -9.37
CA THR A 185 -10.07 8.05 -8.83
C THR A 185 -11.21 8.36 -9.78
N GLY A 186 -11.02 9.26 -10.75
CA GLY A 186 -12.09 9.80 -11.60
C GLY A 186 -13.11 10.67 -10.86
N TRP A 187 -12.83 11.10 -9.62
CA TRP A 187 -13.78 11.87 -8.82
C TRP A 187 -14.04 13.27 -9.39
N GLN A 188 -15.28 13.55 -9.76
CA GLN A 188 -15.70 14.82 -10.37
C GLN A 188 -15.48 16.02 -9.44
N GLU A 189 -15.51 15.80 -8.13
CA GLU A 189 -15.24 16.81 -7.11
C GLU A 189 -13.82 17.39 -7.22
N CYS A 190 -12.87 16.66 -7.83
CA CYS A 190 -11.55 17.19 -8.15
C CYS A 190 -11.63 18.37 -9.14
N ARG A 191 -12.56 18.34 -10.11
CA ARG A 191 -12.73 19.42 -11.10
C ARG A 191 -13.18 20.73 -10.44
N ALA A 192 -14.06 20.63 -9.45
CA ALA A 192 -14.53 21.78 -8.70
C ALA A 192 -13.40 22.46 -7.90
N LEU A 193 -12.43 21.67 -7.44
CA LEU A 193 -11.29 22.14 -6.64
C LEU A 193 -10.05 22.52 -7.47
N ALA A 194 -10.01 22.13 -8.74
CA ALA A 194 -8.90 22.38 -9.64
C ALA A 194 -8.78 23.87 -10.00
N THR A 195 -7.54 24.35 -10.03
CA THR A 195 -7.16 25.64 -10.61
C THR A 195 -7.37 25.64 -12.13
N GLU A 196 -7.36 26.81 -12.76
CA GLU A 196 -7.56 26.93 -14.23
C GLU A 196 -6.53 26.12 -15.03
N THR A 197 -5.27 26.12 -14.60
CA THR A 197 -4.21 25.30 -15.21
C THR A 197 -4.47 23.81 -15.02
N GLU A 198 -4.86 23.37 -13.82
CA GLU A 198 -5.17 21.97 -13.53
C GLU A 198 -6.41 21.50 -14.32
N ARG A 199 -7.41 22.35 -14.53
CA ARG A 199 -8.60 22.00 -15.33
C ARG A 199 -8.24 21.63 -16.77
N SER A 200 -7.28 22.32 -17.37
CA SER A 200 -6.78 21.98 -18.70
C SER A 200 -6.11 20.60 -18.73
N GLU A 201 -5.33 20.27 -17.68
CA GLU A 201 -4.73 18.93 -17.52
C GLU A 201 -5.81 17.85 -17.30
N LEU A 202 -6.83 18.14 -16.50
CA LEU A 202 -7.94 17.23 -16.24
C LEU A 202 -8.71 16.90 -17.53
N LEU A 203 -8.97 17.90 -18.38
CA LEU A 203 -9.59 17.70 -19.69
C LEU A 203 -8.73 16.83 -20.61
N GLY A 204 -7.40 16.99 -20.57
CA GLY A 204 -6.48 16.10 -21.28
C GLY A 204 -6.61 14.64 -20.83
N LEU A 205 -6.65 14.41 -19.51
CA LEU A 205 -6.86 13.08 -18.93
C LEU A 205 -8.20 12.45 -19.35
N ASP A 206 -9.27 13.24 -19.40
CA ASP A 206 -10.59 12.77 -19.84
C ASP A 206 -10.61 12.34 -21.30
N LEU A 207 -9.79 12.98 -22.13
CA LEU A 207 -9.64 12.68 -23.56
C LEU A 207 -8.61 11.57 -23.81
N GLY A 208 -7.92 11.09 -22.77
CA GLY A 208 -6.87 10.08 -22.88
C GLY A 208 -5.58 10.58 -23.54
N ILE A 209 -5.29 11.89 -23.44
CA ILE A 209 -4.16 12.59 -24.06
C ILE A 209 -3.05 12.87 -23.02
#